data_AF-A0A962BDQ1-F1
#
_entry.id   AF-A0A962BDQ1-F1
#
_cell.length_a   1.000
_cell.length_b   1.000
_cell.length_c   1.000
_cell.angle_alpha   90.00
_cell.angle_beta   90.00
_cell.angle_gamma   90.00
#
_symmetry.space_group_name_H-M   'P 1'
#
loop_
_entity.id
_entity.type
_entity.pdbx_description
1 polymer ?
#
loop_
_entity_poly.entity_id
_entity_poly.type
_entity_poly.pdbx_seq_one_letter_code
_entity_poly.pdbx_strand_id
1 'polypeptide(L)'
;MTNNLTPSRTPPFFLFLLLAGVLLCLGACSTVGGWFDKDETPPLEGERISVLALQSSLTPDRGAEEEALVLPEPWRNEYWPQAGGYPNHSMQHLALNAGALAPLWEAKIGRGEAGVIPLSAQPIVAAGMVFTLDTESRLSAFRAEDGKGLWEIDIRPAGEDDPVAGGGLSYAGGRLYATSGYNELLALEPKDGTLLWRKTLPAPAQAAPTIMEGRIFVTTIDNRLLAMEVQTGAPLWDYEGVSETAALVGAASPAAVRDVVVPAFSSGEIYALRVENGAVAWSDNLSSFRPVAGLAGLTDISGLPVIDRDLVIAISFGGKMTAIDARTGARVWQRDIGGAQTPWVAGDTLFVLSSENEVVALDRASGFIRWVSPLPRYRDPEKRKDPLFWTGPLLAGGRLLMAGTNGDVVALSPTNGDILTHWHAGSSFTVAPVVAGE
;
A
#
# COMPACT_ATOMS: atom_id res chain seq x y z
N MET A 1 55.10 -18.23 -94.28
CA MET A 1 54.34 -18.78 -95.42
C MET A 1 52.88 -18.85 -95.00
N THR A 2 51.99 -18.21 -95.78
CA THR A 2 50.55 -18.56 -96.03
C THR A 2 49.66 -18.87 -94.81
N ASN A 3 48.43 -18.38 -94.66
CA ASN A 3 47.52 -17.69 -95.57
C ASN A 3 46.34 -17.16 -94.72
N ASN A 4 45.65 -16.19 -95.32
CA ASN A 4 44.37 -15.61 -94.94
C ASN A 4 43.30 -16.62 -94.48
N LEU A 5 42.33 -16.15 -93.67
CA LEU A 5 40.92 -15.96 -94.06
C LEU A 5 40.03 -15.68 -92.82
N THR A 6 39.50 -14.47 -92.73
CA THR A 6 38.13 -14.19 -92.22
C THR A 6 37.10 -14.86 -93.14
N PRO A 7 35.86 -15.24 -92.74
CA PRO A 7 34.94 -14.45 -91.90
C PRO A 7 34.09 -15.29 -90.90
N SER A 8 33.39 -14.73 -89.92
CA SER A 8 32.01 -14.28 -90.13
C SER A 8 31.43 -13.74 -88.82
N ARG A 9 30.61 -12.70 -88.98
CA ARG A 9 29.88 -11.99 -87.95
C ARG A 9 28.72 -12.84 -87.42
N THR A 10 28.61 -12.95 -86.11
CA THR A 10 27.33 -12.97 -85.40
C THR A 10 27.33 -11.85 -84.34
N PRO A 11 26.24 -11.08 -84.20
CA PRO A 11 26.20 -9.82 -83.47
C PRO A 11 25.93 -10.00 -81.96
N PRO A 12 26.16 -8.96 -81.14
CA PRO A 12 26.14 -9.05 -79.69
C PRO A 12 24.70 -8.95 -79.18
N PHE A 13 24.06 -10.07 -78.87
CA PHE A 13 22.71 -10.04 -78.29
C PHE A 13 22.60 -10.62 -76.87
N PHE A 14 23.68 -11.20 -76.33
CA PHE A 14 23.63 -11.85 -75.02
C PHE A 14 24.23 -11.04 -73.86
N LEU A 15 24.87 -9.90 -74.12
CA LEU A 15 25.49 -9.08 -73.06
C LEU A 15 24.62 -7.90 -72.60
N PHE A 16 23.52 -7.58 -73.31
CA PHE A 16 22.59 -6.50 -72.91
C PHE A 16 21.38 -7.02 -72.13
N LEU A 17 21.12 -8.33 -72.12
CA LEU A 17 20.00 -8.94 -71.37
C LEU A 17 20.30 -9.19 -69.89
N LEU A 18 21.57 -9.06 -69.47
CA LEU A 18 21.97 -9.27 -68.07
C LEU A 18 22.10 -7.97 -67.25
N LEU A 19 22.06 -6.79 -67.89
CA LEU A 19 22.02 -5.51 -67.17
C LEU A 19 20.60 -4.95 -66.95
N ALA A 20 19.60 -5.41 -67.72
CA ALA A 20 18.19 -5.00 -67.53
C ALA A 20 17.48 -5.79 -66.42
N GLY A 21 18.01 -6.95 -66.01
CA GLY A 21 17.43 -7.78 -64.95
C GLY A 21 17.74 -7.30 -63.52
N VAL A 22 18.80 -6.51 -63.32
CA VAL A 22 19.20 -6.05 -61.97
C VAL A 22 18.61 -4.68 -61.62
N LEU A 23 18.18 -3.89 -62.61
CA LEU A 23 17.48 -2.61 -62.39
C LEU A 23 15.96 -2.77 -62.19
N LEU A 24 15.39 -3.96 -62.42
CA LEU A 24 13.98 -4.25 -62.12
C LEU A 24 13.73 -4.76 -60.69
N CYS A 25 14.78 -5.04 -59.90
CA CYS A 25 14.66 -5.44 -58.49
C CYS A 25 14.87 -4.29 -57.48
N LEU A 26 15.16 -3.07 -57.94
CA LEU A 26 15.33 -1.89 -57.05
C LEU A 26 14.12 -0.94 -57.06
N GLY A 27 13.11 -1.21 -57.87
CA GLY A 27 11.85 -0.44 -57.90
C GLY A 27 10.68 -1.08 -57.13
N ALA A 28 10.88 -2.24 -56.51
CA ALA A 28 9.81 -3.02 -55.87
C ALA A 28 9.69 -2.82 -54.35
N CYS A 29 10.44 -1.88 -53.74
CA CYS A 29 10.37 -1.61 -52.30
C CYS A 29 9.56 -0.35 -51.94
N SER A 30 8.93 0.34 -52.89
CA SER A 30 8.01 1.45 -52.60
C SER A 30 6.53 1.06 -52.68
N THR A 31 6.20 -0.19 -53.05
CA THR A 31 4.82 -0.68 -53.18
C THR A 31 4.41 -1.69 -52.09
N VAL A 32 5.31 -2.01 -51.14
CA VAL A 32 5.03 -2.87 -49.98
C VAL A 32 5.09 -2.07 -48.66
N GLY A 33 4.76 -0.78 -48.72
CA GLY A 33 4.73 0.11 -47.55
C GLY A 33 3.42 0.06 -46.75
N GLY A 34 2.44 -0.78 -47.13
CA GLY A 34 1.09 -0.73 -46.55
C GLY A 34 0.60 -2.02 -45.89
N TRP A 35 1.44 -3.04 -45.70
CA TRP A 35 0.97 -4.31 -45.13
C TRP A 35 1.14 -4.42 -43.61
N PHE A 36 1.95 -3.55 -43.00
CA PHE A 36 2.19 -3.51 -41.56
C PHE A 36 2.00 -2.13 -40.92
N ASP A 37 1.73 -1.09 -41.70
CA ASP A 37 1.18 0.15 -41.14
C ASP A 37 -0.30 -0.11 -40.85
N LYS A 38 -0.64 -0.25 -39.57
CA LYS A 38 -2.01 0.03 -39.15
C LYS A 38 -2.22 1.49 -39.48
N ASP A 39 -3.11 1.79 -40.41
CA ASP A 39 -3.64 3.14 -40.58
C ASP A 39 -4.08 3.64 -39.19
N GLU A 40 -3.28 4.48 -38.56
CA GLU A 40 -3.68 5.21 -37.38
C GLU A 40 -4.80 6.14 -37.85
N THR A 41 -6.03 5.69 -37.60
CA THR A 41 -7.23 6.45 -37.91
C THR A 41 -7.07 7.81 -37.23
N PRO A 42 -7.28 8.93 -37.95
CA PRO A 42 -7.16 10.25 -37.34
C PRO A 42 -8.02 10.27 -36.08
N PRO A 43 -7.49 10.77 -34.95
CA PRO A 43 -8.20 10.73 -33.68
C PRO A 43 -9.56 11.40 -33.87
N LEU A 44 -10.61 10.70 -33.45
CA LEU A 44 -11.99 11.17 -33.58
C LEU A 44 -12.09 12.60 -33.00
N GLU A 45 -12.66 13.52 -33.77
CA GLU A 45 -12.96 14.86 -33.27
C GLU A 45 -14.04 14.73 -32.18
N GLY A 46 -13.64 14.98 -30.94
CA GLY A 46 -14.49 14.86 -29.77
C GLY A 46 -13.70 15.14 -28.49
N GLU A 47 -14.41 15.44 -27.41
CA GLU A 47 -13.81 15.58 -26.08
C GLU A 47 -13.24 14.23 -25.64
N ARG A 48 -11.94 14.18 -25.33
CA ARG A 48 -11.29 12.95 -24.86
C ARG A 48 -11.73 12.67 -23.42
N ILE A 49 -12.72 11.80 -23.26
CA ILE A 49 -13.11 11.30 -21.94
C ILE A 49 -12.14 10.19 -21.55
N SER A 50 -11.51 10.30 -20.38
CA SER A 50 -10.65 9.25 -19.84
C SER A 50 -11.44 7.95 -19.67
N VAL A 51 -10.91 6.83 -20.17
CA VAL A 51 -11.50 5.49 -19.97
C VAL A 51 -11.59 5.16 -18.48
N LEU A 52 -10.69 5.70 -17.66
CA LEU A 52 -10.70 5.55 -16.20
C LEU A 52 -11.88 6.31 -15.57
N ALA A 53 -12.22 7.50 -16.08
CA ALA A 53 -13.37 8.26 -15.59
C ALA A 53 -14.70 7.55 -15.88
N LEU A 54 -14.79 6.81 -16.99
CA LEU A 54 -15.95 5.97 -17.34
C LEU A 54 -16.08 4.70 -16.48
N GLN A 55 -15.06 4.38 -15.68
CA GLN A 55 -15.04 3.23 -14.77
C GLN A 55 -15.24 3.64 -13.30
N SER A 56 -15.39 4.94 -13.03
CA SER A 56 -15.55 5.43 -11.68
C SER A 56 -16.90 5.00 -11.09
N SER A 57 -16.87 4.49 -9.86
CA SER A 57 -18.05 4.01 -9.14
C SER A 57 -18.59 5.05 -8.15
N LEU A 58 -17.77 6.03 -7.81
CA LEU A 58 -18.04 7.08 -6.86
C LEU A 58 -18.14 8.44 -7.57
N THR A 59 -18.97 9.32 -7.03
CA THR A 59 -19.14 10.68 -7.57
C THR A 59 -19.00 11.70 -6.45
N PRO A 60 -18.37 12.86 -6.70
CA PRO A 60 -18.40 13.97 -5.75
C PRO A 60 -19.83 14.34 -5.37
N ASP A 61 -20.03 14.66 -4.09
CA ASP A 61 -21.32 15.09 -3.60
C ASP A 61 -21.62 16.52 -4.09
N ARG A 62 -22.90 16.88 -4.27
CA ARG A 62 -23.30 18.20 -4.79
C ARG A 62 -22.93 19.33 -3.83
N GLY A 63 -22.14 20.30 -4.30
CA GLY A 63 -21.63 21.41 -3.48
C GLY A 63 -20.16 21.23 -3.04
N ALA A 64 -19.50 20.15 -3.46
CA ALA A 64 -18.07 19.90 -3.20
C ALA A 64 -17.13 21.03 -3.61
N GLU A 65 -17.49 21.78 -4.64
CA GLU A 65 -16.66 22.82 -5.23
C GLU A 65 -16.76 24.16 -4.47
N GLU A 66 -17.71 24.30 -3.54
CA GLU A 66 -18.01 25.60 -2.91
C GLU A 66 -17.03 25.99 -1.80
N GLU A 67 -16.28 25.02 -1.24
CA GLU A 67 -15.31 25.27 -0.18
C GLU A 67 -13.92 24.73 -0.55
N ALA A 68 -12.94 25.63 -0.61
CA ALA A 68 -11.56 25.27 -0.91
C ALA A 68 -10.97 24.37 0.18
N LEU A 69 -10.39 23.25 -0.23
CA LEU A 69 -9.67 22.34 0.66
C LEU A 69 -8.39 23.00 1.17
N VAL A 70 -8.27 23.12 2.50
CA VAL A 70 -7.09 23.67 3.17
C VAL A 70 -6.35 22.55 3.91
N LEU A 71 -5.09 22.34 3.55
CA LEU A 71 -4.21 21.42 4.27
C LEU A 71 -3.64 22.12 5.52
N PRO A 72 -3.43 21.39 6.63
CA PRO A 72 -2.67 21.91 7.75
C PRO A 72 -1.22 22.21 7.33
N GLU A 73 -0.51 23.02 8.12
CA GLU A 73 0.91 23.26 7.87
C GLU A 73 1.71 21.94 7.92
N PRO A 74 2.68 21.74 7.01
CA PRO A 74 3.50 20.55 7.01
C PRO A 74 4.39 20.51 8.26
N TRP A 75 4.48 19.35 8.91
CA TRP A 75 5.35 19.14 10.07
C TRP A 75 6.44 18.12 9.77
N ARG A 76 7.63 18.34 10.34
CA ARG A 76 8.77 17.42 10.17
C ARG A 76 8.61 16.22 11.06
N ASN A 77 8.47 15.06 10.44
CA ASN A 77 8.42 13.80 11.17
C ASN A 77 9.82 13.21 11.32
N GLU A 78 10.30 13.13 12.55
CA GLU A 78 11.63 12.59 12.85
C GLU A 78 11.61 11.05 12.85
N TYR A 79 10.49 10.44 13.25
CA TYR A 79 10.38 9.00 13.48
C TYR A 79 9.12 8.42 12.86
N TRP A 80 9.21 7.18 12.38
CA TRP A 80 8.06 6.34 12.05
C TRP A 80 8.08 5.10 12.93
N PRO A 81 7.77 5.22 14.24
CA PRO A 81 8.07 4.16 15.20
C PRO A 81 7.16 2.94 15.07
N GLN A 82 5.94 3.04 14.55
CA GLN A 82 4.97 1.94 14.51
C GLN A 82 4.28 1.89 13.14
N ALA A 83 3.55 0.80 12.86
CA ALA A 83 2.67 0.76 11.70
C ALA A 83 1.70 1.95 11.72
N GLY A 84 1.52 2.65 10.60
CA GLY A 84 0.73 3.89 10.55
C GLY A 84 1.39 5.10 11.24
N GLY A 85 2.66 5.00 11.62
CA GLY A 85 3.46 6.07 12.21
C GLY A 85 3.43 6.05 13.73
N TYR A 86 2.33 6.46 14.34
CA TYR A 86 2.11 6.51 15.79
C TYR A 86 0.88 5.72 16.20
N PRO A 87 0.67 5.41 17.49
CA PRO A 87 -0.43 4.54 17.94
C PRO A 87 -1.84 4.94 17.48
N ASN A 88 -2.08 6.22 17.20
CA ASN A 88 -3.39 6.71 16.73
C ASN A 88 -3.55 6.70 15.20
N HIS A 89 -2.49 6.36 14.46
CA HIS A 89 -2.42 6.31 13.00
C HIS A 89 -2.78 7.61 12.27
N SER A 90 -2.71 8.77 12.96
CA SER A 90 -3.00 10.09 12.39
C SER A 90 -1.70 10.86 12.14
N MET A 91 -1.26 10.89 10.88
CA MET A 91 0.02 11.50 10.47
C MET A 91 -0.10 12.93 9.94
N GLN A 92 -1.31 13.44 9.67
CA GLN A 92 -1.53 14.81 9.21
C GLN A 92 -0.74 15.14 7.93
N HIS A 93 -0.28 16.38 7.75
CA HIS A 93 0.51 16.78 6.59
C HIS A 93 2.00 16.70 6.92
N LEU A 94 2.69 15.73 6.35
CA LEU A 94 4.12 15.57 6.57
C LEU A 94 4.94 16.54 5.71
N ALA A 95 6.02 17.06 6.27
CA ALA A 95 7.04 17.73 5.48
C ALA A 95 7.74 16.71 4.57
N LEU A 96 7.93 17.13 3.32
CA LEU A 96 8.77 16.45 2.33
C LEU A 96 9.14 17.47 1.26
N ASN A 97 10.35 17.38 0.73
CA ASN A 97 10.80 18.22 -0.39
C ASN A 97 9.77 18.23 -1.53
N ALA A 98 9.25 19.42 -1.85
CA ALA A 98 8.25 19.65 -2.89
C ALA A 98 8.78 19.37 -4.32
N GLY A 99 10.10 19.31 -4.51
CA GLY A 99 10.75 18.99 -5.77
C GLY A 99 10.64 17.51 -6.17
N ALA A 100 11.31 17.16 -7.27
CA ALA A 100 11.41 15.78 -7.72
C ALA A 100 12.13 14.91 -6.68
N LEU A 101 11.55 13.75 -6.38
CA LEU A 101 12.18 12.76 -5.51
C LEU A 101 13.24 11.99 -6.29
N ALA A 102 14.39 11.77 -5.66
CA ALA A 102 15.46 10.95 -6.19
C ALA A 102 15.86 9.90 -5.16
N PRO A 103 16.23 8.67 -5.59
CA PRO A 103 16.72 7.65 -4.67
C PRO A 103 18.01 8.13 -4.01
N LEU A 104 18.09 8.03 -2.68
CA LEU A 104 19.31 8.31 -1.92
C LEU A 104 20.16 7.06 -1.73
N TRP A 105 19.52 5.95 -1.36
CA TRP A 105 20.14 4.66 -1.19
C TRP A 105 19.11 3.54 -1.36
N GLU A 106 19.60 2.33 -1.55
CA GLU A 106 18.81 1.10 -1.60
C GLU A 106 19.51 0.03 -0.76
N ALA A 107 18.75 -0.77 -0.04
CA ALA A 107 19.25 -1.87 0.75
C ALA A 107 18.39 -3.12 0.56
N LYS A 108 19.05 -4.30 0.50
CA LYS A 108 18.35 -5.58 0.45
C LYS A 108 17.96 -6.01 1.87
N ILE A 109 16.68 -6.25 2.08
CA ILE A 109 16.09 -6.57 3.39
C ILE A 109 15.96 -8.08 3.67
N GLY A 110 16.69 -8.90 2.91
CA GLY A 110 16.54 -10.36 2.92
C GLY A 110 15.75 -10.87 1.71
N ARG A 111 14.76 -11.72 1.96
CA ARG A 111 13.88 -12.31 0.94
C ARG A 111 12.84 -11.31 0.42
N GLY A 112 12.39 -10.39 1.27
CA GLY A 112 11.26 -9.52 0.98
C GLY A 112 9.97 -10.35 0.88
N GLU A 113 9.33 -10.34 -0.29
CA GLU A 113 8.16 -11.17 -0.62
C GLU A 113 8.59 -12.55 -1.14
N ALA A 114 7.95 -13.62 -0.65
CA ALA A 114 8.29 -15.00 -1.01
C ALA A 114 7.09 -15.78 -1.55
N GLY A 115 7.00 -15.88 -2.88
CA GLY A 115 6.02 -16.74 -3.54
C GLY A 115 4.58 -16.27 -3.32
N VAL A 116 3.84 -16.95 -2.45
CA VAL A 116 2.42 -16.68 -2.16
C VAL A 116 2.25 -15.87 -0.86
N ILE A 117 3.30 -15.72 -0.05
CA ILE A 117 3.23 -14.99 1.22
C ILE A 117 3.53 -13.52 0.95
N PRO A 118 2.55 -12.61 1.14
CA PRO A 118 2.77 -11.19 0.95
C PRO A 118 3.65 -10.62 2.05
N LEU A 119 4.48 -9.63 1.69
CA LEU A 119 5.18 -8.82 2.69
C LEU A 119 4.16 -7.89 3.35
N SER A 120 3.85 -8.12 4.63
CA SER A 120 2.87 -7.32 5.38
C SER A 120 3.51 -6.34 6.36
N ALA A 121 4.77 -6.56 6.77
CA ALA A 121 5.43 -5.74 7.77
C ALA A 121 5.85 -4.39 7.18
N GLN A 122 5.26 -3.30 7.68
CA GLN A 122 5.69 -1.94 7.35
C GLN A 122 7.10 -1.68 7.93
N PRO A 123 8.04 -1.10 7.15
CA PRO A 123 9.30 -0.64 7.73
C PRO A 123 9.04 0.45 8.77
N ILE A 124 9.80 0.45 9.85
CA ILE A 124 9.75 1.50 10.88
C ILE A 124 11.09 2.24 10.92
N VAL A 125 11.03 3.54 11.25
CA VAL A 125 12.20 4.42 11.34
C VAL A 125 12.29 5.00 12.73
N ALA A 126 13.33 4.65 13.48
CA ALA A 126 13.53 5.15 14.83
C ALA A 126 15.01 5.08 15.23
N ALA A 127 15.43 5.97 16.14
CA ALA A 127 16.79 5.98 16.67
C ALA A 127 17.90 5.99 15.59
N GLY A 128 17.67 6.70 14.47
CA GLY A 128 18.61 6.79 13.34
C GLY A 128 18.71 5.51 12.50
N MET A 129 17.79 4.56 12.67
CA MET A 129 17.76 3.27 12.00
C MET A 129 16.44 3.03 11.28
N VAL A 130 16.51 2.27 10.19
CA VAL A 130 15.36 1.68 9.50
C VAL A 130 15.33 0.19 9.84
N PHE A 131 14.21 -0.29 10.36
CA PHE A 131 14.01 -1.70 10.69
C PHE A 131 13.02 -2.33 9.73
N THR A 132 13.31 -3.54 9.29
CA THR A 132 12.49 -4.29 8.32
C THR A 132 12.36 -5.74 8.74
N LEU A 133 11.22 -6.35 8.44
CA LEU A 133 10.95 -7.77 8.69
C LEU A 133 10.47 -8.41 7.39
N ASP A 134 11.17 -9.43 6.90
CA ASP A 134 10.78 -10.13 5.69
C ASP A 134 9.87 -11.35 5.95
N THR A 135 9.42 -11.98 4.87
CA THR A 135 8.53 -13.16 4.90
C THR A 135 9.19 -14.46 5.39
N GLU A 136 10.52 -14.48 5.55
CA GLU A 136 11.27 -15.58 6.17
C GLU A 136 11.60 -15.28 7.65
N SER A 137 10.94 -14.26 8.24
CA SER A 137 11.18 -13.82 9.62
C SER A 137 12.63 -13.38 9.88
N ARG A 138 13.25 -12.76 8.87
CA ARG A 138 14.53 -12.06 9.01
C ARG A 138 14.27 -10.62 9.41
N LEU A 139 14.76 -10.24 10.58
CA LEU A 139 14.71 -8.89 11.10
C LEU A 139 16.06 -8.21 10.84
N SER A 140 16.04 -7.11 10.08
CA SER A 140 17.24 -6.37 9.69
C SER A 140 17.15 -4.92 10.12
N ALA A 141 18.31 -4.34 10.44
CA ALA A 141 18.45 -2.92 10.75
C ALA A 141 19.47 -2.25 9.84
N PHE A 142 19.14 -1.06 9.36
CA PHE A 142 19.97 -0.26 8.48
C PHE A 142 20.14 1.14 9.08
N ARG A 143 21.28 1.78 8.86
CA ARG A 143 21.44 3.20 9.18
C ARG A 143 20.57 4.03 8.24
N ALA A 144 19.72 4.89 8.79
CA ALA A 144 18.77 5.67 7.99
C ALA A 144 19.42 6.65 7.00
N GLU A 145 20.61 7.15 7.34
CA GLU A 145 21.35 8.13 6.52
C GLU A 145 21.78 7.57 5.15
N ASP A 146 22.22 6.31 5.10
CA ASP A 146 22.88 5.75 3.91
C ASP A 146 22.53 4.30 3.57
N GLY A 147 21.59 3.70 4.30
CA GLY A 147 21.14 2.33 4.07
C GLY A 147 22.16 1.25 4.45
N LYS A 148 23.27 1.61 5.13
CA LYS A 148 24.27 0.62 5.54
C LYS A 148 23.65 -0.36 6.54
N GLY A 149 23.70 -1.65 6.23
CA GLY A 149 23.29 -2.72 7.14
C GLY A 149 24.10 -2.69 8.43
N LEU A 150 23.40 -2.68 9.57
CA LEU A 150 23.98 -2.67 10.91
C LEU A 150 24.00 -4.08 11.50
N TRP A 151 22.86 -4.75 11.46
CA TRP A 151 22.71 -6.12 11.94
C TRP A 151 21.50 -6.79 11.27
N GLU A 152 21.49 -8.11 11.36
CA GLU A 152 20.43 -8.97 10.85
C GLU A 152 20.33 -10.23 11.70
N ILE A 153 19.12 -10.63 12.05
CA ILE A 153 18.85 -11.82 12.87
C ILE A 153 17.66 -12.60 12.30
N ASP A 154 17.66 -13.91 12.56
CA ASP A 154 16.51 -14.79 12.32
C ASP A 154 15.69 -14.88 13.60
N ILE A 155 14.43 -14.43 13.57
CA ILE A 155 13.54 -14.44 14.72
C ILE A 155 12.61 -15.66 14.76
N ARG A 156 12.81 -16.66 13.90
CA ARG A 156 12.02 -17.89 13.94
C ARG A 156 12.25 -18.66 15.26
N PRO A 157 11.22 -19.37 15.75
CA PRO A 157 11.42 -20.36 16.81
C PRO A 157 12.37 -21.48 16.35
N ALA A 158 13.06 -22.10 17.31
CA ALA A 158 13.97 -23.20 16.99
C ALA A 158 13.19 -24.41 16.47
N GLY A 159 13.58 -24.92 15.29
CA GLY A 159 12.95 -26.08 14.65
C GLY A 159 11.82 -25.73 13.67
N GLU A 160 11.51 -24.44 13.49
CA GLU A 160 10.57 -23.97 12.47
C GLU A 160 11.33 -23.55 11.20
N ASP A 161 11.03 -24.22 10.08
CA ASP A 161 11.66 -23.94 8.79
C ASP A 161 10.65 -23.38 7.77
N ASP A 162 9.35 -23.57 7.98
CA ASP A 162 8.30 -23.16 7.05
C ASP A 162 7.99 -21.67 7.21
N PRO A 163 7.98 -20.87 6.14
CA PRO A 163 7.63 -19.45 6.22
C PRO A 163 6.14 -19.28 6.57
N VAL A 164 5.85 -18.39 7.51
CA VAL A 164 4.48 -18.11 7.97
C VAL A 164 4.17 -16.64 7.74
N ALA A 165 3.00 -16.37 7.16
CA ALA A 165 2.51 -15.02 6.94
C ALA A 165 2.23 -14.28 8.25
N GLY A 166 2.41 -12.97 8.24
CA GLY A 166 2.09 -12.08 9.35
C GLY A 166 3.33 -11.46 10.00
N GLY A 167 3.12 -10.97 11.22
CA GLY A 167 4.12 -10.19 11.95
C GLY A 167 4.18 -8.72 11.56
N GLY A 168 4.98 -7.98 12.32
CA GLY A 168 5.17 -6.55 12.15
C GLY A 168 6.05 -5.98 13.24
N LEU A 169 6.49 -4.75 13.04
CA LEU A 169 7.48 -4.10 13.88
C LEU A 169 6.92 -2.85 14.52
N SER A 170 7.34 -2.60 15.76
CA SER A 170 7.13 -1.33 16.43
C SER A 170 8.28 -0.98 17.36
N TYR A 171 8.55 0.30 17.51
CA TYR A 171 9.57 0.85 18.38
C TYR A 171 8.93 1.75 19.42
N ALA A 172 9.24 1.53 20.69
CA ALA A 172 8.75 2.38 21.77
C ALA A 172 9.63 2.24 23.02
N GLY A 173 9.80 3.34 23.77
CA GLY A 173 10.52 3.32 25.05
C GLY A 173 11.95 2.80 24.94
N GLY A 174 12.61 2.97 23.79
CA GLY A 174 13.97 2.48 23.56
C GLY A 174 14.10 1.01 23.17
N ARG A 175 12.99 0.31 22.91
CA ARG A 175 12.97 -1.11 22.55
C ARG A 175 12.30 -1.34 21.21
N LEU A 176 12.76 -2.37 20.52
CA LEU A 176 12.15 -2.89 19.30
C LEU A 176 11.23 -4.05 19.67
N TYR A 177 10.05 -4.09 19.09
CA TYR A 177 9.06 -5.14 19.27
C TYR A 177 8.74 -5.77 17.94
N ALA A 178 8.61 -7.09 17.92
CA ALA A 178 8.24 -7.84 16.75
C ALA A 178 7.15 -8.86 17.10
N THR A 179 6.09 -8.89 16.29
CA THR A 179 5.15 -10.01 16.24
C THR A 179 5.56 -10.94 15.11
N SER A 180 5.21 -12.23 15.21
CA SER A 180 5.41 -13.20 14.14
C SER A 180 4.20 -14.11 13.96
N GLY A 181 4.12 -14.73 12.78
CA GLY A 181 3.13 -15.77 12.48
C GLY A 181 3.26 -17.05 13.30
N TYR A 182 4.35 -17.21 14.07
CA TYR A 182 4.60 -18.38 14.94
C TYR A 182 4.03 -18.21 16.36
N ASN A 183 3.02 -17.36 16.53
CA ASN A 183 2.41 -17.06 17.82
C ASN A 183 3.42 -16.43 18.80
N GLU A 184 4.33 -15.57 18.32
CA GLU A 184 5.32 -14.94 19.20
C GLU A 184 5.19 -13.42 19.23
N LEU A 185 5.46 -12.86 20.42
CA LEU A 185 5.80 -11.47 20.64
C LEU A 185 7.20 -11.41 21.23
N LEU A 186 8.07 -10.60 20.62
CA LEU A 186 9.45 -10.43 20.99
C LEU A 186 9.72 -8.98 21.36
N ALA A 187 10.61 -8.77 22.33
CA ALA A 187 11.25 -7.48 22.56
C ALA A 187 12.76 -7.63 22.40
N LEU A 188 13.37 -6.68 21.69
CA LEU A 188 14.76 -6.71 21.29
C LEU A 188 15.43 -5.37 21.56
N GLU A 189 16.75 -5.41 21.77
CA GLU A 189 17.61 -4.23 21.79
C GLU A 189 17.77 -3.71 20.35
N PRO A 190 17.39 -2.44 20.05
CA PRO A 190 17.46 -1.90 18.70
C PRO A 190 18.88 -1.82 18.12
N LYS A 191 19.91 -1.74 18.98
CA LYS A 191 21.30 -1.52 18.54
C LYS A 191 21.94 -2.73 17.90
N ASP A 192 21.56 -3.93 18.31
CA ASP A 192 22.21 -5.18 17.88
C ASP A 192 21.23 -6.35 17.66
N GLY A 193 19.93 -6.14 17.89
CA GLY A 193 18.92 -7.19 17.74
C GLY A 193 18.93 -8.21 18.89
N THR A 194 19.64 -7.96 20.00
CA THR A 194 19.66 -8.88 21.13
C THR A 194 18.25 -9.08 21.70
N LEU A 195 17.82 -10.34 21.81
CA LEU A 195 16.53 -10.69 22.40
C LEU A 195 16.52 -10.36 23.90
N LEU A 196 15.62 -9.46 24.31
CA LEU A 196 15.38 -9.10 25.71
C LEU A 196 14.41 -10.07 26.37
N TRP A 197 13.30 -10.36 25.68
CA TRP A 197 12.34 -11.38 26.08
C TRP A 197 11.52 -11.86 24.88
N ARG A 198 10.94 -13.06 25.02
CA ARG A 198 10.05 -13.70 24.05
C ARG A 198 8.84 -14.27 24.78
N LYS A 199 7.66 -14.11 24.18
CA LYS A 199 6.39 -14.61 24.71
C LYS A 199 5.63 -15.36 23.64
N THR A 200 5.14 -16.54 24.01
CA THR A 200 4.17 -17.28 23.23
C THR A 200 2.79 -16.70 23.44
N LEU A 201 2.12 -16.39 22.34
CA LEU A 201 0.75 -15.90 22.23
C LEU A 201 -0.19 -17.09 22.08
N PRO A 202 -1.48 -16.95 22.45
CA PRO A 202 -2.49 -18.00 22.27
C PRO A 202 -2.75 -18.37 20.80
N ALA A 203 -2.49 -17.45 19.88
CA ALA A 203 -2.73 -17.60 18.44
C ALA A 203 -1.77 -16.72 17.63
N PRO A 204 -1.62 -16.97 16.30
CA PRO A 204 -0.74 -16.17 15.44
C PRO A 204 -1.07 -14.67 15.47
N ALA A 205 -0.05 -13.83 15.54
CA ALA A 205 -0.21 -12.38 15.40
C ALA A 205 0.00 -11.96 13.94
N GLN A 206 -1.03 -11.38 13.34
CA GLN A 206 -1.01 -11.01 11.91
C GLN A 206 -0.64 -9.55 11.64
N ALA A 207 -0.65 -8.70 12.68
CA ALA A 207 -0.39 -7.28 12.58
C ALA A 207 0.84 -6.87 13.41
N ALA A 208 1.37 -5.67 13.14
CA ALA A 208 2.35 -5.06 14.01
C ALA A 208 1.74 -4.76 15.39
N PRO A 209 2.50 -4.92 16.49
CA PRO A 209 2.02 -4.57 17.82
C PRO A 209 1.87 -3.05 17.94
N THR A 210 0.84 -2.56 18.62
CA THR A 210 0.72 -1.13 18.96
C THR A 210 1.17 -0.89 20.39
N ILE A 211 2.08 0.06 20.60
CA ILE A 211 2.66 0.33 21.92
C ILE A 211 2.32 1.75 22.36
N MET A 212 1.72 1.88 23.53
CA MET A 212 1.37 3.17 24.11
C MET A 212 1.41 3.11 25.63
N GLU A 213 2.00 4.13 26.24
CA GLU A 213 2.05 4.33 27.70
C GLU A 213 2.41 3.07 28.50
N GLY A 214 3.39 2.28 28.02
CA GLY A 214 3.89 1.09 28.72
C GLY A 214 3.09 -0.20 28.49
N ARG A 215 2.15 -0.20 27.55
CA ARG A 215 1.35 -1.38 27.16
C ARG A 215 1.58 -1.73 25.69
N ILE A 216 1.56 -3.02 25.39
CA ILE A 216 1.62 -3.59 24.04
C ILE A 216 0.25 -4.17 23.73
N PHE A 217 -0.31 -3.82 22.59
CA PHE A 217 -1.58 -4.31 22.07
C PHE A 217 -1.31 -5.16 20.83
N VAL A 218 -1.74 -6.43 20.86
CA VAL A 218 -1.54 -7.39 19.77
C VAL A 218 -2.87 -7.99 19.37
N THR A 219 -3.20 -7.89 18.08
CA THR A 219 -4.35 -8.59 17.50
C THR A 219 -3.90 -9.92 16.92
N THR A 220 -4.61 -10.99 17.27
CA THR A 220 -4.38 -12.34 16.76
C THR A 220 -5.39 -12.74 15.68
N ILE A 221 -5.07 -13.78 14.91
CA ILE A 221 -5.90 -14.29 13.80
C ILE A 221 -7.29 -14.78 14.24
N ASP A 222 -7.46 -15.17 15.49
CA ASP A 222 -8.72 -15.65 16.07
C ASP A 222 -9.57 -14.50 16.65
N ASN A 223 -9.34 -13.25 16.22
CA ASN A 223 -10.06 -12.05 16.64
C ASN A 223 -9.98 -11.79 18.15
N ARG A 224 -8.79 -11.96 18.73
CA ARG A 224 -8.50 -11.58 20.11
C ARG A 224 -7.55 -10.39 20.15
N LEU A 225 -7.81 -9.45 21.04
CA LEU A 225 -6.87 -8.40 21.40
C LEU A 225 -6.19 -8.77 22.72
N LEU A 226 -4.86 -8.79 22.72
CA LEU A 226 -4.03 -9.03 23.90
C LEU A 226 -3.40 -7.73 24.35
N ALA A 227 -3.52 -7.40 25.63
CA ALA A 227 -2.77 -6.31 26.26
C ALA A 227 -1.67 -6.88 27.15
N MET A 228 -0.44 -6.43 26.93
CA MET A 228 0.75 -6.96 27.60
C MET A 228 1.62 -5.82 28.13
N GLU A 229 2.39 -6.09 29.18
CA GLU A 229 3.30 -5.12 29.78
C GLU A 229 4.60 -5.00 28.96
N VAL A 230 5.04 -3.76 28.68
CA VAL A 230 6.22 -3.46 27.84
C VAL A 230 7.53 -4.01 28.43
N GLN A 231 7.65 -4.09 29.75
CA GLN A 231 8.91 -4.47 30.40
C GLN A 231 9.19 -5.97 30.32
N THR A 232 8.19 -6.79 30.61
CA THR A 232 8.35 -8.24 30.77
C THR A 232 7.54 -9.07 29.76
N GLY A 233 6.62 -8.44 29.01
CA GLY A 233 5.64 -9.14 28.19
C GLY A 233 4.63 -9.92 29.05
N ALA A 234 4.41 -9.55 30.31
CA ALA A 234 3.36 -10.19 31.11
C ALA A 234 1.97 -9.81 30.57
N PRO A 235 1.01 -10.76 30.49
CA PRO A 235 -0.35 -10.43 30.10
C PRO A 235 -0.99 -9.52 31.17
N LEU A 236 -1.67 -8.47 30.73
CA LEU A 236 -2.43 -7.55 31.57
C LEU A 236 -3.92 -7.89 31.53
N TRP A 237 -4.46 -8.03 30.32
CA TRP A 237 -5.83 -8.42 30.03
C TRP A 237 -5.92 -8.83 28.56
N ASP A 238 -7.02 -9.46 28.19
CA ASP A 238 -7.35 -9.78 26.81
C ASP A 238 -8.85 -9.60 26.56
N TYR A 239 -9.22 -9.48 25.29
CA TYR A 239 -10.60 -9.39 24.84
C TYR A 239 -10.78 -10.27 23.61
N GLU A 240 -11.80 -11.12 23.64
CA GLU A 240 -12.16 -12.03 22.55
C GLU A 240 -13.38 -11.49 21.80
N GLY A 241 -13.23 -11.23 20.50
CA GLY A 241 -14.31 -10.88 19.58
C GLY A 241 -15.00 -12.11 19.00
N VAL A 242 -15.77 -11.94 17.92
CA VAL A 242 -16.38 -13.07 17.22
C VAL A 242 -15.35 -13.78 16.36
N SER A 243 -15.17 -15.08 16.59
CA SER A 243 -14.28 -15.93 15.80
C SER A 243 -14.89 -16.24 14.42
N GLU A 244 -14.06 -16.21 13.37
CA GLU A 244 -14.46 -16.51 12.00
C GLU A 244 -13.58 -17.58 11.34
N THR A 245 -14.12 -18.25 10.33
CA THR A 245 -13.42 -19.35 9.63
C THR A 245 -12.51 -18.85 8.48
N ALA A 246 -12.72 -17.62 7.99
CA ALA A 246 -11.94 -17.03 6.90
C ALA A 246 -11.66 -15.56 7.21
N ALA A 247 -10.39 -15.16 7.05
CA ALA A 247 -9.93 -13.78 7.16
C ALA A 247 -8.91 -13.52 6.04
N LEU A 248 -8.80 -12.27 5.59
CA LEU A 248 -7.74 -11.81 4.71
C LEU A 248 -6.39 -11.93 5.43
N VAL A 249 -5.36 -12.32 4.68
CA VAL A 249 -3.99 -12.38 5.23
C VAL A 249 -3.50 -10.95 5.45
N GLY A 250 -3.30 -10.59 6.72
CA GLY A 250 -2.88 -9.27 7.16
C GLY A 250 -3.98 -8.61 7.99
N ALA A 251 -3.75 -8.53 9.29
CA ALA A 251 -4.67 -7.88 10.21
C ALA A 251 -4.31 -6.39 10.38
N ALA A 252 -5.31 -5.57 10.69
CA ALA A 252 -5.08 -4.20 11.06
C ALA A 252 -4.45 -4.14 12.47
N SER A 253 -3.33 -3.41 12.60
CA SER A 253 -2.83 -3.00 13.91
C SER A 253 -3.91 -2.15 14.63
N PRO A 254 -4.16 -2.39 15.92
CA PRO A 254 -5.17 -1.66 16.66
C PRO A 254 -4.75 -0.21 16.84
N ALA A 255 -5.69 0.74 16.77
CA ALA A 255 -5.37 2.13 17.07
C ALA A 255 -5.47 2.37 18.58
N ALA A 256 -4.65 3.24 19.15
CA ALA A 256 -4.66 3.50 20.59
C ALA A 256 -4.46 4.99 20.89
N VAL A 257 -5.27 5.50 21.82
CA VAL A 257 -5.10 6.77 22.54
C VAL A 257 -5.26 6.51 24.03
N ARG A 258 -4.81 7.44 24.89
CA ARG A 258 -4.70 7.24 26.34
C ARG A 258 -5.84 6.44 27.00
N ASP A 259 -7.08 6.73 26.64
CA ASP A 259 -8.26 6.15 27.29
C ASP A 259 -8.78 4.87 26.61
N VAL A 260 -8.56 4.72 25.30
CA VAL A 260 -9.14 3.62 24.50
C VAL A 260 -8.16 3.04 23.49
N VAL A 261 -8.22 1.71 23.34
CA VAL A 261 -7.65 0.96 22.23
C VAL A 261 -8.76 0.42 21.36
N VAL A 262 -8.59 0.55 20.06
CA VAL A 262 -9.58 0.24 19.03
C VAL A 262 -9.03 -0.89 18.16
N PRO A 263 -9.30 -2.16 18.52
CA PRO A 263 -9.09 -3.27 17.61
C PRO A 263 -10.15 -3.27 16.52
N ALA A 264 -9.71 -3.67 15.33
CA ALA A 264 -10.58 -4.02 14.22
C ALA A 264 -10.37 -5.50 13.88
N PHE A 265 -11.46 -6.26 13.89
CA PHE A 265 -11.45 -7.70 13.68
C PHE A 265 -11.87 -8.08 12.27
N SER A 266 -11.49 -9.27 11.81
CA SER A 266 -11.84 -9.76 10.47
C SER A 266 -13.35 -9.90 10.26
N SER A 267 -14.09 -10.11 11.37
CA SER A 267 -15.55 -10.16 11.41
C SER A 267 -16.27 -8.85 11.05
N GLY A 268 -15.51 -7.81 10.75
CA GLY A 268 -16.01 -6.46 10.54
C GLY A 268 -16.42 -5.78 11.85
N GLU A 269 -16.21 -6.41 13.00
CA GLU A 269 -16.43 -5.77 14.28
C GLU A 269 -15.30 -4.80 14.62
N ILE A 270 -15.68 -3.65 15.16
CA ILE A 270 -14.77 -2.66 15.71
C ILE A 270 -15.21 -2.36 17.14
N TYR A 271 -14.25 -2.34 18.05
CA TYR A 271 -14.50 -2.07 19.46
C TYR A 271 -13.70 -0.86 19.90
N ALA A 272 -14.17 -0.14 20.91
CA ALA A 272 -13.28 0.64 21.75
C ALA A 272 -13.24 -0.01 23.13
N LEU A 273 -12.04 -0.43 23.52
CA LEU A 273 -11.77 -1.08 24.79
C LEU A 273 -10.98 -0.12 25.66
N ARG A 274 -11.29 -0.06 26.96
CA ARG A 274 -10.53 0.75 27.91
C ARG A 274 -9.12 0.21 28.03
N VAL A 275 -8.14 1.08 27.88
CA VAL A 275 -6.71 0.73 27.92
C VAL A 275 -6.31 0.03 29.22
N GLU A 276 -6.93 0.38 30.34
CA GLU A 276 -6.55 -0.10 31.67
C GLU A 276 -6.89 -1.58 31.88
N ASN A 277 -8.06 -2.02 31.41
CA ASN A 277 -8.68 -3.28 31.81
C ASN A 277 -9.43 -4.04 30.70
N GLY A 278 -9.44 -3.55 29.47
CA GLY A 278 -10.09 -4.21 28.34
C GLY A 278 -11.62 -4.14 28.36
N ALA A 279 -12.23 -3.38 29.27
CA ALA A 279 -13.68 -3.24 29.31
C ALA A 279 -14.20 -2.51 28.07
N VAL A 280 -15.28 -3.01 27.48
CA VAL A 280 -15.90 -2.40 26.30
C VAL A 280 -16.47 -1.03 26.67
N ALA A 281 -15.96 0.02 26.02
CA ALA A 281 -16.54 1.36 26.05
C ALA A 281 -17.71 1.44 25.06
N TRP A 282 -17.50 0.93 23.85
CA TRP A 282 -18.53 0.74 22.82
C TRP A 282 -18.08 -0.30 21.80
N SER A 283 -19.02 -0.76 20.98
CA SER A 283 -18.80 -1.70 19.89
C SER A 283 -19.65 -1.32 18.68
N ASP A 284 -19.15 -1.60 17.48
CA ASP A 284 -19.88 -1.41 16.24
C ASP A 284 -19.52 -2.50 15.22
N ASN A 285 -20.33 -2.65 14.16
CA ASN A 285 -20.12 -3.66 13.11
C ASN A 285 -20.21 -3.05 11.71
N LEU A 286 -19.11 -3.16 10.97
CA LEU A 286 -18.92 -2.60 9.64
C LEU A 286 -19.17 -3.60 8.51
N SER A 287 -19.58 -4.85 8.80
CA SER A 287 -19.97 -5.81 7.78
C SER A 287 -21.05 -5.25 6.86
N SER A 288 -20.97 -5.58 5.57
CA SER A 288 -22.02 -5.28 4.61
C SER A 288 -22.70 -6.59 4.21
N PHE A 289 -24.03 -6.62 4.26
CA PHE A 289 -24.83 -7.70 3.69
C PHE A 289 -24.95 -7.48 2.17
N ARG A 290 -23.86 -7.60 1.42
CA ARG A 290 -23.91 -7.71 -0.05
C ARG A 290 -23.16 -8.96 -0.49
N PRO A 291 -23.86 -9.99 -1.02
CA PRO A 291 -23.19 -11.15 -1.61
C PRO A 291 -22.48 -10.71 -2.89
N VAL A 292 -21.15 -10.53 -2.83
CA VAL A 292 -20.33 -10.41 -4.03
C VAL A 292 -19.97 -11.82 -4.50
N ALA A 293 -20.21 -12.12 -5.77
CA ALA A 293 -19.80 -13.38 -6.37
C ALA A 293 -18.28 -13.35 -6.65
N GLY A 294 -17.52 -14.17 -5.90
CA GLY A 294 -16.08 -14.36 -6.08
C GLY A 294 -15.22 -13.53 -5.13
N LEU A 295 -14.35 -14.21 -4.39
CA LEU A 295 -13.76 -13.85 -3.08
C LEU A 295 -14.83 -13.73 -2.00
N ALA A 296 -14.86 -14.74 -1.12
CA ALA A 296 -15.96 -15.04 -0.22
C ALA A 296 -16.25 -13.91 0.77
N GLY A 297 -17.25 -13.07 0.53
CA GLY A 297 -17.95 -12.26 1.56
C GLY A 297 -17.07 -11.55 2.62
N LEU A 298 -15.82 -11.20 2.28
CA LEU A 298 -14.84 -10.73 3.27
C LEU A 298 -15.27 -9.37 3.79
N THR A 299 -15.51 -9.29 5.09
CA THR A 299 -15.91 -8.06 5.80
C THR A 299 -14.73 -7.40 6.51
N ASP A 300 -13.53 -7.93 6.30
CA ASP A 300 -12.28 -7.56 6.95
C ASP A 300 -12.04 -6.06 6.95
N ILE A 301 -11.72 -5.54 8.13
CA ILE A 301 -11.16 -4.20 8.28
C ILE A 301 -9.64 -4.36 8.24
N SER A 302 -9.08 -4.22 7.03
CA SER A 302 -7.63 -4.37 6.81
C SER A 302 -6.89 -3.04 6.90
N GLY A 303 -7.59 -1.92 6.65
CA GLY A 303 -7.05 -0.59 6.91
C GLY A 303 -6.96 -0.34 8.41
N LEU A 304 -5.84 0.22 8.87
CA LEU A 304 -5.67 0.55 10.28
C LEU A 304 -6.78 1.55 10.70
N PRO A 305 -7.52 1.33 11.81
CA PRO A 305 -8.39 2.36 12.35
C PRO A 305 -7.58 3.62 12.64
N VAL A 306 -8.14 4.80 12.42
CA VAL A 306 -7.46 6.08 12.69
C VAL A 306 -8.22 6.82 13.77
N ILE A 307 -7.50 7.31 14.79
CA ILE A 307 -8.08 8.13 15.85
C ILE A 307 -7.57 9.55 15.71
N ASP A 308 -8.48 10.47 15.36
CA ASP A 308 -8.17 11.89 15.20
C ASP A 308 -9.30 12.78 15.73
N ARG A 309 -8.97 13.69 16.66
CA ARG A 309 -9.90 14.70 17.24
C ARG A 309 -11.28 14.12 17.58
N ASP A 310 -11.28 13.09 18.43
CA ASP A 310 -12.47 12.36 18.92
C ASP A 310 -13.23 11.53 17.88
N LEU A 311 -12.71 11.36 16.66
CA LEU A 311 -13.26 10.43 15.68
C LEU A 311 -12.40 9.18 15.55
N VAL A 312 -13.04 8.02 15.57
CA VAL A 312 -12.49 6.76 15.07
C VAL A 312 -12.98 6.59 13.64
N ILE A 313 -12.04 6.55 12.71
CA ILE A 313 -12.29 6.36 11.29
C ILE A 313 -11.84 4.95 10.92
N ALA A 314 -12.73 4.18 10.30
CA ALA A 314 -12.46 2.82 9.89
C ALA A 314 -13.05 2.52 8.51
N ILE A 315 -12.34 1.70 7.75
CA ILE A 315 -12.74 1.25 6.41
C ILE A 315 -12.67 -0.27 6.35
N SER A 316 -13.78 -0.89 5.96
CA SER A 316 -13.87 -2.32 5.71
C SER A 316 -13.69 -2.61 4.22
N PHE A 317 -13.02 -3.71 3.91
CA PHE A 317 -12.95 -4.28 2.57
C PHE A 317 -14.35 -4.58 2.02
N GLY A 318 -15.30 -4.93 2.91
CA GLY A 318 -16.69 -5.24 2.58
C GLY A 318 -17.52 -4.06 2.07
N GLY A 319 -16.94 -2.90 1.75
CA GLY A 319 -17.67 -1.81 1.08
C GLY A 319 -18.24 -0.75 2.02
N LYS A 320 -17.75 -0.64 3.27
CA LYS A 320 -18.25 0.33 4.24
C LYS A 320 -17.11 1.09 4.92
N MET A 321 -17.28 2.40 4.99
CA MET A 321 -16.44 3.31 5.75
C MET A 321 -17.28 4.09 6.74
N THR A 322 -16.76 4.32 7.94
CA THR A 322 -17.47 5.05 9.01
C THR A 322 -16.54 5.98 9.76
N ALA A 323 -17.10 7.09 10.24
CA ALA A 323 -16.55 7.82 11.38
C ALA A 323 -17.47 7.65 12.59
N ILE A 324 -16.86 7.30 13.70
CA ILE A 324 -17.52 6.99 14.96
C ILE A 324 -16.97 7.94 16.02
N ASP A 325 -17.83 8.53 16.83
CA ASP A 325 -17.41 9.32 17.98
C ASP A 325 -16.69 8.40 18.99
N ALA A 326 -15.41 8.69 19.25
CA ALA A 326 -14.52 7.83 20.02
C ALA A 326 -14.95 7.65 21.47
N ARG A 327 -15.74 8.57 22.02
CA ARG A 327 -16.25 8.50 23.41
C ARG A 327 -17.55 7.72 23.52
N THR A 328 -18.48 7.96 22.61
CA THR A 328 -19.87 7.48 22.71
C THR A 328 -20.14 6.24 21.86
N GLY A 329 -19.33 5.99 20.83
CA GLY A 329 -19.58 4.95 19.85
C GLY A 329 -20.67 5.31 18.84
N ALA A 330 -21.17 6.55 18.85
CA ALA A 330 -22.17 6.99 17.89
C ALA A 330 -21.54 7.16 16.49
N ARG A 331 -22.13 6.55 15.47
CA ARG A 331 -21.75 6.82 14.07
C ARG A 331 -22.07 8.28 13.74
N VAL A 332 -21.04 9.06 13.46
CA VAL A 332 -21.16 10.44 12.98
C VAL A 332 -21.60 10.44 11.52
N TRP A 333 -20.97 9.58 10.70
CA TRP A 333 -21.36 9.34 9.32
C TRP A 333 -20.93 7.96 8.84
N GLN A 334 -21.52 7.53 7.73
CA GLN A 334 -21.17 6.30 7.01
C GLN A 334 -21.14 6.58 5.50
N ARG A 335 -20.25 5.90 4.78
CA ARG A 335 -20.20 5.85 3.31
C ARG A 335 -20.04 4.42 2.81
N ASP A 336 -20.65 4.14 1.67
CA ASP A 336 -20.53 2.84 0.98
C ASP A 336 -19.24 2.82 0.14
N ILE A 337 -18.10 2.97 0.80
CA ILE A 337 -16.76 2.95 0.21
C ILE A 337 -15.99 1.81 0.89
N GLY A 338 -15.54 0.84 0.10
CA GLY A 338 -14.68 -0.25 0.55
C GLY A 338 -13.23 0.00 0.22
N GLY A 339 -12.33 -0.54 1.04
CA GLY A 339 -10.90 -0.44 0.84
C GLY A 339 -10.12 -1.21 1.88
N ALA A 340 -8.86 -1.52 1.57
CA ALA A 340 -7.96 -2.26 2.46
C ALA A 340 -6.84 -1.38 3.04
N GLN A 341 -6.65 -0.16 2.53
CA GLN A 341 -5.57 0.72 2.96
C GLN A 341 -6.04 1.66 4.08
N THR A 342 -5.11 2.05 4.93
CA THR A 342 -5.36 3.00 6.03
C THR A 342 -5.80 4.35 5.47
N PRO A 343 -6.95 4.89 5.92
CA PRO A 343 -7.37 6.25 5.58
C PRO A 343 -6.35 7.27 6.09
N TRP A 344 -6.05 8.31 5.30
CA TRP A 344 -5.11 9.35 5.69
C TRP A 344 -5.83 10.62 6.11
N VAL A 345 -5.66 11.05 7.37
CA VAL A 345 -6.26 12.28 7.90
C VAL A 345 -5.30 13.45 7.75
N ALA A 346 -5.78 14.58 7.24
CA ALA A 346 -5.06 15.86 7.23
C ALA A 346 -6.02 17.04 7.45
N GLY A 347 -5.98 17.63 8.64
CA GLY A 347 -6.89 18.70 9.04
C GLY A 347 -8.34 18.22 9.02
N ASP A 348 -9.17 18.83 8.19
CA ASP A 348 -10.58 18.46 8.02
C ASP A 348 -10.82 17.62 6.77
N THR A 349 -9.75 17.13 6.13
CA THR A 349 -9.84 16.22 4.98
C THR A 349 -9.37 14.82 5.33
N LEU A 350 -10.04 13.85 4.74
CA LEU A 350 -9.75 12.44 4.78
C LEU A 350 -9.47 11.94 3.37
N PHE A 351 -8.31 11.31 3.15
CA PHE A 351 -7.96 10.70 1.88
C PHE A 351 -8.04 9.18 1.98
N VAL A 352 -8.63 8.55 0.98
CA VAL A 352 -8.91 7.11 0.98
C VAL A 352 -8.57 6.53 -0.38
N LEU A 353 -8.06 5.30 -0.39
CA LEU A 353 -7.94 4.49 -1.59
C LEU A 353 -8.99 3.37 -1.54
N SER A 354 -9.91 3.38 -2.50
CA SER A 354 -10.98 2.38 -2.59
C SER A 354 -10.48 1.04 -3.15
N SER A 355 -11.24 -0.02 -2.94
CA SER A 355 -11.01 -1.36 -3.56
C SER A 355 -11.07 -1.35 -5.08
N GLU A 356 -11.64 -0.29 -5.66
CA GLU A 356 -11.79 -0.07 -7.09
C GLU A 356 -10.64 0.80 -7.66
N ASN A 357 -9.55 0.96 -6.90
CA ASN A 357 -8.41 1.82 -7.20
C ASN A 357 -8.80 3.29 -7.45
N GLU A 358 -9.74 3.83 -6.66
CA GLU A 358 -10.11 5.24 -6.71
C GLU A 358 -9.55 5.96 -5.49
N VAL A 359 -8.80 7.04 -5.72
CA VAL A 359 -8.39 7.96 -4.65
C VAL A 359 -9.54 8.92 -4.40
N VAL A 360 -9.96 9.05 -3.15
CA VAL A 360 -11.12 9.86 -2.75
C VAL A 360 -10.70 10.83 -1.67
N ALA A 361 -11.05 12.10 -1.81
CA ALA A 361 -11.03 13.05 -0.70
C ALA A 361 -12.43 13.25 -0.15
N LEU A 362 -12.54 13.16 1.17
CA LEU A 362 -13.76 13.37 1.91
C LEU A 362 -13.56 14.44 2.97
N ASP A 363 -14.61 15.18 3.27
CA ASP A 363 -14.69 15.96 4.48
C ASP A 363 -14.73 15.03 5.71
N ARG A 364 -13.81 15.23 6.67
CA ARG A 364 -13.64 14.36 7.83
C ARG A 364 -14.87 14.38 8.75
N ALA A 365 -15.56 15.52 8.88
CA ALA A 365 -16.65 15.68 9.82
C ALA A 365 -18.00 15.19 9.29
N SER A 366 -18.22 15.26 7.98
CA SER A 366 -19.49 14.92 7.33
C SER A 366 -19.46 13.68 6.43
N GLY A 367 -18.26 13.20 6.06
CA GLY A 367 -18.06 12.13 5.09
C GLY A 367 -18.45 12.53 3.67
N PHE A 368 -18.54 13.83 3.40
CA PHE A 368 -18.94 14.36 2.11
C PHE A 368 -17.80 14.22 1.09
N ILE A 369 -18.07 13.65 -0.08
CA ILE A 369 -17.04 13.41 -1.09
C ILE A 369 -16.74 14.70 -1.83
N ARG A 370 -15.49 15.19 -1.72
CA ARG A 370 -15.01 16.42 -2.38
C ARG A 370 -14.55 16.15 -3.81
N TRP A 371 -13.75 15.11 -4.01
CA TRP A 371 -13.30 14.70 -5.35
C TRP A 371 -12.98 13.21 -5.38
N VAL A 372 -12.97 12.65 -6.59
CA VAL A 372 -12.62 11.24 -6.88
C VAL A 372 -11.63 11.24 -8.05
N SER A 373 -10.53 10.50 -7.91
CA SER A 373 -9.51 10.34 -8.93
C SER A 373 -9.19 8.86 -9.16
N PRO A 374 -9.56 8.28 -10.32
CA PRO A 374 -9.34 6.86 -10.59
C PRO A 374 -7.88 6.57 -10.99
N LEU A 375 -7.32 5.51 -10.42
CA LEU A 375 -6.03 4.94 -10.82
C LEU A 375 -6.22 3.70 -11.71
N PRO A 376 -5.19 3.30 -12.49
CA PRO A 376 -5.25 2.07 -13.28
C PRO A 376 -5.57 0.83 -12.45
N ARG A 377 -6.55 0.04 -12.89
CA ARG A 377 -6.98 -1.23 -12.27
C ARG A 377 -6.23 -2.46 -12.77
N TYR A 378 -5.77 -2.39 -14.01
CA TYR A 378 -5.16 -3.52 -14.71
C TYR A 378 -3.96 -3.01 -15.49
N ARG A 379 -2.93 -3.84 -15.60
CA ARG A 379 -1.81 -3.57 -16.51
C ARG A 379 -2.25 -3.60 -17.97
N ASP A 380 -3.20 -4.46 -18.31
CA ASP A 380 -3.88 -4.50 -19.62
C ASP A 380 -5.39 -4.22 -19.41
N PRO A 381 -5.81 -2.93 -19.50
CA PRO A 381 -7.20 -2.53 -19.29
C PRO A 381 -8.20 -3.14 -20.28
N GLU A 382 -7.79 -3.34 -21.53
CA GLU A 382 -8.67 -3.90 -22.57
C GLU A 382 -9.02 -5.37 -22.29
N LYS A 383 -8.02 -6.14 -21.83
CA LYS A 383 -8.21 -7.56 -21.50
C LYS A 383 -8.61 -7.82 -20.05
N ARG A 384 -8.60 -6.78 -19.20
CA ARG A 384 -8.79 -6.89 -17.73
C ARG A 384 -7.87 -7.96 -17.12
N LYS A 385 -6.60 -7.94 -17.53
CA LYS A 385 -5.57 -8.89 -17.06
C LYS A 385 -4.55 -8.18 -16.19
N ASP A 386 -3.95 -8.95 -15.29
CA ASP A 386 -2.91 -8.52 -14.35
C ASP A 386 -3.38 -7.34 -13.49
N PRO A 387 -4.26 -7.61 -12.49
CA PRO A 387 -4.78 -6.56 -11.62
C PRO A 387 -3.65 -5.83 -10.90
N LEU A 388 -3.80 -4.52 -10.77
CA LEU A 388 -2.87 -3.66 -10.07
C LEU A 388 -3.42 -3.36 -8.68
N PHE A 389 -2.56 -3.48 -7.68
CA PHE A 389 -2.86 -3.07 -6.32
C PHE A 389 -2.03 -1.84 -6.00
N TRP A 390 -2.64 -0.87 -5.34
CA TRP A 390 -2.00 0.37 -4.93
C TRP A 390 -1.96 0.44 -3.41
N THR A 391 -0.93 1.09 -2.90
CA THR A 391 -0.69 1.35 -1.47
C THR A 391 -0.59 2.85 -1.23
N GLY A 392 -0.98 3.28 -0.04
CA GLY A 392 -1.23 4.70 0.31
C GLY A 392 -2.71 4.93 0.65
N PRO A 393 -3.17 6.18 0.81
CA PRO A 393 -2.47 7.44 0.56
C PRO A 393 -1.42 7.79 1.60
N LEU A 394 -0.35 8.48 1.18
CA LEU A 394 0.59 9.19 2.05
C LEU A 394 0.61 10.67 1.66
N LEU A 395 0.25 11.58 2.57
CA LEU A 395 0.34 13.02 2.34
C LEU A 395 1.68 13.57 2.85
N ALA A 396 2.53 14.00 1.93
CA ALA A 396 3.77 14.68 2.30
C ALA A 396 4.18 15.72 1.24
N GLY A 397 4.72 16.86 1.67
CA GLY A 397 5.22 17.90 0.77
C GLY A 397 4.14 18.47 -0.16
N GLY A 398 2.89 18.53 0.30
CA GLY A 398 1.75 19.04 -0.47
C GLY A 398 1.23 18.11 -1.57
N ARG A 399 1.57 16.82 -1.55
CA ARG A 399 1.13 15.81 -2.53
C ARG A 399 0.73 14.50 -1.86
N LEU A 400 -0.27 13.83 -2.43
CA LEU A 400 -0.68 12.47 -2.05
C LEU A 400 0.13 11.46 -2.87
N LEU A 401 0.91 10.64 -2.21
CA LEU A 401 1.71 9.59 -2.83
C LEU A 401 0.97 8.24 -2.78
N MET A 402 0.95 7.57 -3.92
CA MET A 402 0.43 6.21 -4.11
C MET A 402 1.49 5.37 -4.81
N ALA A 403 1.71 4.14 -4.36
CA ALA A 403 2.69 3.22 -4.94
C ALA A 403 2.04 1.89 -5.35
N GLY A 404 2.29 1.44 -6.57
CA GLY A 404 1.61 0.29 -7.18
C GLY A 404 2.48 -0.96 -7.31
N THR A 405 1.84 -2.13 -7.42
CA THR A 405 2.52 -3.42 -7.69
C THR A 405 3.17 -3.50 -9.07
N ASN A 406 2.85 -2.58 -9.98
CA ASN A 406 3.58 -2.40 -11.23
C ASN A 406 4.91 -1.65 -11.07
N GLY A 407 5.21 -1.16 -9.87
CA GLY A 407 6.38 -0.34 -9.56
C GLY A 407 6.25 1.12 -9.96
N ASP A 408 5.03 1.56 -10.27
CA ASP A 408 4.75 2.97 -10.48
C ASP A 408 4.47 3.67 -9.15
N VAL A 409 4.87 4.93 -9.08
CA VAL A 409 4.48 5.84 -8.01
C VAL A 409 3.80 7.05 -8.64
N VAL A 410 2.64 7.40 -8.10
CA VAL A 410 1.81 8.51 -8.55
C VAL A 410 1.69 9.51 -7.42
N ALA A 411 1.94 10.77 -7.74
CA ALA A 411 1.65 11.90 -6.85
C ALA A 411 0.40 12.62 -7.34
N LEU A 412 -0.59 12.77 -6.48
CA LEU A 412 -1.83 13.49 -6.76
C LEU A 412 -1.89 14.79 -5.96
N SER A 413 -2.56 15.79 -6.53
CA SER A 413 -2.92 17.02 -5.85
C SER A 413 -3.94 16.69 -4.75
N PRO A 414 -3.68 17.05 -3.48
CA PRO A 414 -4.63 16.81 -2.41
C PRO A 414 -5.92 17.63 -2.57
N THR A 415 -5.86 18.74 -3.32
CA THR A 415 -6.97 19.70 -3.45
C THR A 415 -8.04 19.25 -4.46
N ASN A 416 -7.64 18.59 -5.54
CA ASN A 416 -8.53 18.26 -6.66
C ASN A 416 -8.31 16.86 -7.25
N GLY A 417 -7.33 16.10 -6.77
CA GLY A 417 -7.07 14.74 -7.24
C GLY A 417 -6.33 14.66 -8.57
N ASP A 418 -5.87 15.76 -9.15
CA ASP A 418 -5.11 15.74 -10.39
C ASP A 418 -3.76 15.05 -10.21
N ILE A 419 -3.35 14.24 -11.18
CA ILE A 419 -2.02 13.63 -11.19
C ILE A 419 -0.98 14.73 -11.43
N LEU A 420 -0.15 15.00 -10.43
CA LEU A 420 0.94 15.97 -10.48
C LEU A 420 2.18 15.37 -11.17
N THR A 421 2.55 14.16 -10.74
CA THR A 421 3.71 13.44 -11.29
C THR A 421 3.44 11.95 -11.27
N HIS A 422 4.03 11.24 -12.24
CA HIS A 422 4.03 9.79 -12.31
C HIS A 422 5.45 9.35 -12.69
N TRP A 423 6.01 8.40 -11.94
CA TRP A 423 7.31 7.83 -12.25
C TRP A 423 7.34 6.34 -11.96
N HIS A 424 8.28 5.65 -12.58
CA HIS A 424 8.51 4.23 -12.42
C HIS A 424 9.76 4.00 -11.55
N ALA A 425 9.60 3.32 -10.43
CA ALA A 425 10.68 3.04 -9.47
C ALA A 425 11.33 1.65 -9.66
N GLY A 426 10.85 0.85 -10.62
CA GLY A 426 11.51 -0.38 -11.06
C GLY A 426 11.20 -1.65 -10.25
N SER A 427 10.54 -1.55 -9.10
CA SER A 427 10.18 -2.70 -8.24
C SER A 427 8.72 -2.63 -7.78
N SER A 428 8.08 -3.77 -7.58
CA SER A 428 6.70 -3.86 -7.05
C SER A 428 6.61 -3.32 -5.62
N PHE A 429 5.56 -2.54 -5.34
CA PHE A 429 5.23 -2.09 -3.98
C PHE A 429 4.00 -2.81 -3.45
N THR A 430 4.16 -3.50 -2.33
CA THR A 430 3.08 -4.23 -1.63
C THR A 430 2.80 -3.70 -0.23
N VAL A 431 3.65 -2.79 0.26
CA VAL A 431 3.58 -2.17 1.59
C VAL A 431 3.54 -0.65 1.43
N ALA A 432 2.72 0.01 2.24
CA ALA A 432 2.58 1.46 2.21
C ALA A 432 3.91 2.17 2.57
N PRO A 433 4.29 3.23 1.82
CA PRO A 433 5.51 3.99 2.08
C PRO A 433 5.47 4.68 3.44
N VAL A 434 6.65 5.12 3.92
CA VAL A 434 6.83 5.88 5.16
C VAL A 434 7.66 7.13 4.89
N VAL A 435 7.46 8.18 5.68
CA VAL A 435 8.25 9.42 5.61
C VAL A 435 8.74 9.78 7.00
N ALA A 436 10.06 9.82 7.17
CA ALA A 436 10.74 10.18 8.42
C ALA A 436 12.15 10.74 8.16
N GLY A 437 12.66 11.55 9.08
CA GLY A 437 14.06 11.97 9.13
C GLY A 437 14.43 13.17 8.24
N GLU A 438 13.50 14.09 7.99
CA GLU A 438 13.72 15.28 7.14
C GLU A 438 14.33 16.51 7.85
#